data_AF-A0AAP1WEL3-F1
#
_entry.id   AF-A0AAP1WEL3-F1
#
_cell.length_a   1.000
_cell.length_b   1.000
_cell.length_c   1.000
_cell.angle_alpha   90.00
_cell.angle_beta   90.00
_cell.angle_gamma   90.00
#
_symmetry.space_group_name_H-M   'P 1'
#
loop_
_entity.id
_entity.type
_entity.pdbx_description
1 polymer ?
#
loop_
_entity_poly.entity_id
_entity_poly.type
_entity_poly.pdbx_seq_one_letter_code
_entity_poly.pdbx_strand_id
1 'polypeptide(L)'
;GDSSVAIGHGSNSIVETSIALGSESVSSRLIVKGSRNTRVTENGVEIGYDTPDGELLGALSIGDDGKYRQIINVADGSEAHDAVTVRQLQNAIGAVATTPTKYYHANSTAEDSLAVGEDSLAMGAKTIVNGNAGIGIGLNTLVLADAINGIAIGSNARANHADSI
;
A
#
# COMPACT_ATOMS: atom_id res chain seq x y z
N GLY A 1 11.32 22.18 -24.53
CA GLY A 1 10.41 23.23 -25.02
C GLY A 1 11.00 24.58 -24.72
N ASP A 2 10.19 25.62 -24.81
CA ASP A 2 10.63 26.98 -24.44
C ASP A 2 10.99 27.02 -22.95
N SER A 3 12.01 27.82 -22.61
CA SER A 3 12.50 28.00 -21.23
C SER A 3 12.86 26.70 -20.49
N SER A 4 13.21 25.64 -21.22
CA SER A 4 13.54 24.33 -20.63
C SER A 4 15.05 24.14 -20.44
N VAL A 5 15.43 23.21 -19.57
CA VAL A 5 16.83 22.87 -19.28
C VAL A 5 17.08 21.39 -19.58
N ALA A 6 18.16 21.09 -20.30
CA ALA A 6 18.63 19.73 -20.54
C ALA A 6 20.13 19.63 -20.22
N ILE A 7 20.49 18.78 -19.26
CA ILE A 7 21.88 18.61 -18.78
C ILE A 7 22.26 17.13 -18.89
N GLY A 8 23.28 16.83 -19.69
CA GLY A 8 23.80 15.47 -19.89
C GLY A 8 23.80 15.03 -21.36
N HIS A 9 24.68 14.09 -21.71
CA HIS A 9 24.73 13.55 -23.07
C HIS A 9 23.41 12.86 -23.43
N GLY A 10 22.80 13.27 -24.55
CA GLY A 10 21.55 12.71 -25.04
C GLY A 10 20.32 13.02 -24.19
N SER A 11 20.39 13.97 -23.25
CA SER A 11 19.19 14.42 -22.53
C SER A 11 18.30 15.29 -23.41
N ASN A 12 16.99 15.24 -23.18
CA ASN A 12 16.01 15.93 -24.00
C ASN A 12 14.86 16.48 -23.15
N SER A 13 14.69 17.80 -23.11
CA SER A 13 13.61 18.46 -22.37
C SER A 13 12.62 19.04 -23.39
N ILE A 14 11.44 18.43 -23.54
CA ILE A 14 10.51 18.77 -24.62
C ILE A 14 9.33 19.64 -24.18
N VAL A 15 8.92 19.56 -22.91
CA VAL A 15 7.84 20.41 -22.36
C VAL A 15 8.39 21.80 -22.00
N GLU A 16 7.57 22.84 -22.13
CA GLU A 16 7.89 24.19 -21.65
C GLU A 16 8.26 24.15 -20.16
N THR A 17 9.25 24.98 -19.77
CA THR A 17 9.73 25.15 -18.39
C THR A 17 10.20 23.87 -17.66
N SER A 18 10.28 22.74 -18.36
CA SER A 18 10.67 21.44 -17.80
C SER A 18 12.19 21.23 -17.75
N ILE A 19 12.64 20.30 -16.92
CA ILE A 19 14.07 20.02 -16.70
C ILE A 19 14.35 18.53 -16.96
N ALA A 20 15.35 18.23 -17.78
CA ALA A 20 15.92 16.90 -17.95
C ALA A 20 17.36 16.87 -17.41
N LEU A 21 17.64 16.07 -16.38
CA LEU A 21 18.92 16.03 -15.68
C LEU A 21 19.55 14.63 -15.69
N GLY A 22 20.74 14.51 -16.26
CA GLY A 22 21.46 13.26 -16.42
C GLY A 22 21.50 12.77 -17.87
N SER A 23 22.49 11.94 -18.21
CA SER A 23 22.62 11.37 -19.56
C SER A 23 21.36 10.59 -19.93
N GLU A 24 20.85 10.79 -21.14
CA GLU A 24 19.64 10.12 -21.64
C GLU A 24 18.35 10.39 -20.83
N SER A 25 18.32 11.42 -19.97
CA SER A 25 17.08 11.81 -19.30
C SER A 25 16.14 12.53 -20.27
N VAL A 26 14.84 12.21 -20.23
CA VAL A 26 13.82 12.84 -21.07
C VAL A 26 12.73 13.45 -20.19
N SER A 27 12.49 14.76 -20.34
CA SER A 27 11.37 15.45 -19.67
C SER A 27 10.26 15.77 -20.67
N SER A 28 9.25 14.89 -20.67
CA SER A 28 8.13 14.90 -21.61
C SER A 28 6.75 15.01 -20.94
N ARG A 29 6.72 15.11 -19.61
CA ARG A 29 5.47 15.10 -18.83
C ARG A 29 4.78 16.46 -18.88
N LEU A 30 3.59 16.49 -19.46
CA LEU A 30 2.71 17.65 -19.46
C LEU A 30 2.19 17.94 -18.04
N ILE A 31 1.95 19.22 -17.76
CA ILE A 31 1.31 19.66 -16.52
C ILE A 31 -0.16 19.27 -16.57
N VAL A 32 -0.61 18.49 -15.58
CA VAL A 32 -2.04 18.22 -15.40
C VAL A 32 -2.57 19.18 -14.35
N LYS A 33 -3.50 20.05 -14.76
CA LYS A 33 -4.16 20.99 -13.84
C LYS A 33 -5.34 20.31 -13.16
N GLY A 34 -5.47 20.49 -11.85
CA GLY A 34 -6.60 20.00 -11.06
C GLY A 34 -6.20 19.02 -9.97
N SER A 35 -7.20 18.33 -9.44
CA SER A 35 -7.06 17.36 -8.36
C SER A 35 -7.64 16.02 -8.78
N ARG A 36 -7.09 14.95 -8.23
CA ARG A 36 -7.61 13.59 -8.35
C ARG A 36 -7.57 12.93 -6.99
N ASN A 37 -8.71 12.40 -6.54
CA ASN A 37 -8.76 11.61 -5.32
C ASN A 37 -8.10 10.24 -5.52
N THR A 38 -7.49 9.72 -4.46
CA THR A 38 -7.05 8.32 -4.42
C THR A 38 -8.25 7.38 -4.51
N ARG A 39 -8.13 6.34 -5.34
CA ARG A 39 -9.23 5.41 -5.65
C ARG A 39 -8.71 3.97 -5.74
N VAL A 40 -9.51 3.02 -5.28
CA VAL A 40 -9.32 1.59 -5.55
C VAL A 40 -10.08 1.23 -6.83
N THR A 41 -9.39 0.59 -7.76
CA THR A 41 -9.93 0.05 -9.01
C THR A 41 -9.73 -1.46 -9.05
N GLU A 42 -10.32 -2.14 -10.03
CA GLU A 42 -10.06 -3.56 -10.30
C GLU A 42 -8.57 -3.87 -10.57
N ASN A 43 -7.81 -2.87 -11.07
CA ASN A 43 -6.40 -3.00 -11.42
C ASN A 43 -5.46 -2.49 -10.31
N GLY A 44 -6.00 -2.13 -9.13
CA GLY A 44 -5.23 -1.65 -7.98
C GLY A 44 -5.54 -0.22 -7.57
N VAL A 45 -4.62 0.38 -6.83
CA VAL A 45 -4.79 1.74 -6.26
C VAL A 45 -4.24 2.80 -7.21
N GLU A 46 -5.12 3.69 -7.64
CA GLU A 46 -4.73 4.93 -8.33
C GLU A 46 -4.39 5.99 -7.27
N ILE A 47 -3.13 6.44 -7.25
CA ILE A 47 -2.70 7.49 -6.32
C ILE A 47 -3.22 8.85 -6.79
N GLY A 48 -3.91 9.54 -5.88
CA GLY A 48 -4.38 10.90 -6.10
C GLY A 48 -3.26 11.94 -6.15
N TYR A 49 -3.58 13.12 -6.63
CA TYR A 49 -2.74 14.32 -6.52
C TYR A 49 -3.65 15.51 -6.27
N ASP A 50 -3.24 16.41 -5.40
CA ASP A 50 -4.01 17.61 -5.04
C ASP A 50 -3.03 18.76 -4.78
N THR A 51 -2.71 19.50 -5.85
CA THR A 51 -1.87 20.70 -5.77
C THR A 51 -2.59 21.93 -6.38
N PRO A 52 -3.85 22.23 -6.01
CA PRO A 52 -4.61 23.36 -6.55
C PRO A 52 -4.18 24.70 -5.93
N ASP A 53 -3.38 24.65 -4.87
CA ASP A 53 -2.85 25.76 -4.09
C ASP A 53 -1.58 26.39 -4.69
N GLY A 54 -1.11 25.88 -5.84
CA GLY A 54 0.05 26.41 -6.55
C GLY A 54 -0.04 26.30 -8.07
N GLU A 55 0.84 27.04 -8.75
CA GLU A 55 1.05 26.90 -10.19
C GLU A 55 2.13 25.85 -10.47
N LEU A 56 1.79 24.83 -11.25
CA LEU A 56 2.75 23.82 -11.69
C LEU A 56 3.51 24.33 -12.93
N LEU A 57 4.83 24.45 -12.81
CA LEU A 57 5.71 24.98 -13.86
C LEU A 57 6.40 23.90 -14.70
N GLY A 58 6.04 22.62 -14.55
CA GLY A 58 6.61 21.52 -15.34
C GLY A 58 7.27 20.46 -14.49
N ALA A 59 7.85 19.46 -15.16
CA ALA A 59 8.46 18.30 -14.51
C ALA A 59 9.99 18.36 -14.54
N LEU A 60 10.61 17.94 -13.43
CA LEU A 60 12.00 17.50 -13.40
C LEU A 60 12.03 16.00 -13.68
N SER A 61 12.66 15.62 -14.79
CA SER A 61 12.98 14.22 -15.11
C SER A 61 14.47 13.96 -14.90
N ILE A 62 14.77 12.88 -14.17
CA ILE A 62 16.14 12.40 -13.94
C ILE A 62 16.42 11.07 -14.66
N GLY A 63 15.56 10.71 -15.61
CA GLY A 63 15.62 9.44 -16.31
C GLY A 63 14.73 9.46 -17.55
N ASP A 64 14.45 8.28 -18.06
CA ASP A 64 13.55 8.05 -19.19
C ASP A 64 12.81 6.73 -18.97
N ASP A 65 11.92 6.35 -19.89
CA ASP A 65 11.24 5.07 -19.83
C ASP A 65 12.24 3.89 -19.72
N GLY A 66 12.05 3.06 -18.71
CA GLY A 66 12.98 1.98 -18.35
C GLY A 66 14.38 2.41 -17.85
N LYS A 67 14.66 3.72 -17.72
CA LYS A 67 15.97 4.26 -17.31
C LYS A 67 15.82 5.14 -16.08
N TYR A 68 16.10 4.59 -14.91
CA TYR A 68 15.87 5.27 -13.63
C TYR A 68 17.16 5.67 -12.94
N ARG A 69 17.06 6.71 -12.12
CA ARG A 69 18.10 7.13 -11.19
C ARG A 69 17.53 7.19 -9.79
N GLN A 70 18.34 6.81 -8.81
CA GLN A 70 18.02 7.03 -7.41
C GLN A 70 18.38 8.46 -7.02
N ILE A 71 17.57 9.07 -6.15
CA ILE A 71 17.90 10.32 -5.47
C ILE A 71 18.32 9.93 -4.06
N ILE A 72 19.60 10.08 -3.74
CA ILE A 72 20.18 9.69 -2.45
C ILE A 72 20.56 10.93 -1.64
N ASN A 73 20.73 10.75 -0.33
CA ASN A 73 21.04 11.83 0.62
C ASN A 73 19.95 12.93 0.68
N VAL A 74 18.69 12.53 0.51
CA VAL A 74 17.52 13.39 0.68
C VAL A 74 17.16 13.43 2.16
N ALA A 75 17.12 14.62 2.75
CA ALA A 75 16.60 14.81 4.10
C ALA A 75 15.08 14.53 4.14
N ASP A 76 14.56 14.21 5.32
CA ASP A 76 13.12 14.01 5.47
C ASP A 76 12.34 15.29 5.21
N GLY A 77 11.22 15.17 4.50
CA GLY A 77 10.31 16.28 4.27
C GLY A 77 9.59 16.71 5.54
N SER A 78 9.35 18.01 5.68
CA SER A 78 8.61 18.62 6.80
C SER A 78 7.36 19.37 6.34
N GLU A 79 7.36 19.89 5.11
CA GLU A 79 6.26 20.65 4.53
C GLU A 79 5.47 19.82 3.51
N ALA A 80 4.28 20.31 3.12
CA ALA A 80 3.33 19.56 2.28
C ALA A 80 3.85 19.18 0.88
N HIS A 81 4.86 19.89 0.37
CA HIS A 81 5.43 19.66 -0.97
C HIS A 81 6.87 19.14 -0.95
N ASP A 82 7.36 18.72 0.22
CA ASP A 82 8.67 18.08 0.32
C ASP A 82 8.61 16.62 -0.19
N ALA A 83 9.74 16.12 -0.69
CA ALA A 83 9.86 14.72 -1.05
C ALA A 83 9.81 13.83 0.21
N VAL A 84 9.03 12.76 0.15
CA VAL A 84 8.96 11.74 1.21
C VAL A 84 10.13 10.76 1.06
N THR A 85 10.89 10.53 2.14
CA THR A 85 11.97 9.53 2.15
C THR A 85 11.45 8.13 2.48
N VAL A 86 12.24 7.09 2.17
CA VAL A 86 11.91 5.69 2.54
C VAL A 86 11.72 5.53 4.05
N ARG A 87 12.45 6.29 4.88
CA ARG A 87 12.32 6.27 6.34
C ARG A 87 10.95 6.78 6.80
N GLN A 88 10.46 7.89 6.22
CA GLN A 88 9.13 8.39 6.52
C GLN A 88 8.04 7.41 6.08
N LEU A 89 8.20 6.79 4.90
CA LEU A 89 7.27 5.79 4.41
C LEU A 89 7.21 4.55 5.32
N GLN A 90 8.37 4.02 5.75
CA GLN A 90 8.44 2.88 6.67
C GLN A 90 7.76 3.19 8.01
N ASN A 91 7.97 4.40 8.55
CA ASN A 91 7.31 4.82 9.78
C ASN A 91 5.78 4.93 9.61
N ALA A 92 5.32 5.48 8.48
CA ALA A 92 3.89 5.59 8.18
C ALA A 92 3.22 4.22 8.03
N ILE A 93 3.84 3.28 7.29
CA ILE A 93 3.34 1.92 7.13
C ILE A 93 3.36 1.16 8.47
N GLY A 94 4.45 1.31 9.24
CA GLY A 94 4.57 0.71 10.57
C GLY A 94 3.50 1.20 11.55
N ALA A 95 3.14 2.49 11.48
CA ALA A 95 2.03 3.04 12.27
C ALA A 95 0.69 2.38 11.89
N VAL A 96 0.39 2.22 10.59
CA VAL A 96 -0.86 1.55 10.15
C VAL A 96 -0.95 0.12 10.68
N ALA A 97 0.14 -0.63 10.68
CA ALA A 97 0.16 -2.02 11.18
C ALA A 97 -0.03 -2.12 12.70
N THR A 98 0.24 -1.05 13.45
CA THR A 98 0.23 -1.05 14.92
C THR A 98 -0.91 -0.23 15.53
N THR A 99 -1.59 0.62 14.76
CA THR A 99 -2.77 1.36 15.20
C THR A 99 -4.04 0.59 14.86
N PRO A 100 -4.63 -0.17 15.80
CA PRO A 100 -5.92 -0.79 15.59
C PRO A 100 -7.00 0.25 15.32
N THR A 101 -7.95 -0.10 14.44
CA THR A 101 -9.14 0.74 14.22
C THR A 101 -10.02 0.73 15.48
N LYS A 102 -10.85 1.75 15.68
CA LYS A 102 -11.64 1.98 16.93
C LYS A 102 -12.38 0.75 17.48
N TYR A 103 -12.78 -0.20 16.63
CA TYR A 103 -13.56 -1.37 17.03
C TYR A 103 -12.84 -2.70 16.79
N TYR A 104 -11.62 -2.68 16.26
CA TYR A 104 -10.84 -3.90 15.96
C TYR A 104 -9.44 -3.78 16.54
N HIS A 105 -9.25 -4.36 17.73
CA HIS A 105 -7.97 -4.42 18.43
C HIS A 105 -7.51 -5.87 18.56
N ALA A 106 -6.31 -6.17 18.07
CA ALA A 106 -5.61 -7.40 18.41
C ALA A 106 -4.56 -7.09 19.50
N ASN A 107 -4.60 -7.82 20.61
CA ASN A 107 -3.60 -7.73 21.67
C ASN A 107 -3.09 -9.13 21.98
N SER A 108 -2.10 -9.58 21.21
CA SER A 108 -1.46 -10.88 21.36
C SER A 108 -0.06 -10.85 20.74
N THR A 109 0.84 -11.65 21.30
CA THR A 109 2.16 -11.97 20.72
C THR A 109 2.24 -13.42 20.24
N ALA A 110 1.14 -14.17 20.34
CA ALA A 110 1.07 -15.55 19.89
C ALA A 110 0.98 -15.65 18.35
N GLU A 111 1.12 -16.87 17.85
CA GLU A 111 1.06 -17.18 16.41
C GLU A 111 -0.23 -16.67 15.76
N ASP A 112 -0.11 -16.32 14.47
CA ASP A 112 -1.21 -15.81 13.66
C ASP A 112 -2.32 -16.86 13.48
N SER A 113 -3.48 -16.38 13.03
CA SER A 113 -4.59 -17.22 12.60
C SER A 113 -4.33 -17.83 11.21
N LEU A 114 -5.03 -18.93 10.90
CA LEU A 114 -4.93 -19.63 9.63
C LEU A 114 -6.32 -20.02 9.12
N ALA A 115 -6.79 -19.35 8.08
CA ALA A 115 -8.01 -19.69 7.33
C ALA A 115 -7.62 -20.60 6.15
N VAL A 116 -7.70 -21.93 6.35
CA VAL A 116 -7.29 -22.94 5.35
C VAL A 116 -8.45 -23.32 4.44
N GLY A 117 -9.66 -23.44 4.99
CA GLY A 117 -10.85 -23.82 4.22
C GLY A 117 -11.20 -22.76 3.16
N GLU A 118 -11.77 -23.22 2.04
CA GLU A 118 -12.34 -22.31 1.04
C GLU A 118 -13.43 -21.45 1.68
N ASP A 119 -13.47 -20.15 1.38
CA ASP A 119 -14.42 -19.17 1.94
C ASP A 119 -14.46 -19.11 3.48
N SER A 120 -13.37 -19.44 4.17
CA SER A 120 -13.32 -19.48 5.64
C SER A 120 -12.86 -18.17 6.30
N LEU A 121 -13.22 -17.97 7.58
CA LEU A 121 -12.82 -16.84 8.41
C LEU A 121 -12.08 -17.33 9.66
N ALA A 122 -10.82 -16.94 9.83
CA ALA A 122 -10.05 -17.16 11.06
C ALA A 122 -9.70 -15.81 11.72
N MET A 123 -10.10 -15.62 12.97
CA MET A 123 -9.83 -14.40 13.73
C MET A 123 -9.27 -14.71 15.12
N GLY A 124 -8.18 -14.03 15.49
CA GLY A 124 -7.51 -14.16 16.78
C GLY A 124 -6.39 -15.21 16.80
N ALA A 125 -5.49 -15.09 17.77
CA ALA A 125 -4.23 -15.83 17.77
C ALA A 125 -4.44 -17.36 17.86
N LYS A 126 -3.64 -18.11 17.08
CA LYS A 126 -3.71 -19.58 17.00
C LYS A 126 -5.06 -20.14 16.53
N THR A 127 -5.93 -19.32 15.94
CA THR A 127 -7.19 -19.79 15.37
C THR A 127 -6.92 -20.50 14.05
N ILE A 128 -7.33 -21.76 13.92
CA ILE A 128 -7.15 -22.56 12.70
C ILE A 128 -8.53 -23.00 12.20
N VAL A 129 -8.83 -22.68 10.95
CA VAL A 129 -10.11 -23.01 10.31
C VAL A 129 -9.86 -23.85 9.08
N ASN A 130 -10.00 -25.18 9.22
CA ASN A 130 -9.75 -26.13 8.15
C ASN A 130 -10.99 -26.43 7.30
N GLY A 131 -12.20 -26.30 7.86
CA GLY A 131 -13.45 -26.57 7.16
C GLY A 131 -13.82 -25.45 6.18
N ASN A 132 -14.31 -25.82 5.00
CA ASN A 132 -14.84 -24.87 4.01
C ASN A 132 -16.04 -24.10 4.60
N ALA A 133 -16.14 -22.81 4.28
CA ALA A 133 -17.11 -21.85 4.82
C ALA A 133 -17.14 -21.80 6.36
N GLY A 134 -16.09 -22.27 7.03
CA GLY A 134 -15.99 -22.29 8.48
C GLY A 134 -15.66 -20.92 9.08
N ILE A 135 -16.05 -20.70 10.33
CA ILE A 135 -15.78 -19.47 11.09
C ILE A 135 -15.12 -19.81 12.42
N GLY A 136 -13.88 -19.40 12.61
CA GLY A 136 -13.16 -19.47 13.88
C GLY A 136 -12.89 -18.09 14.42
N ILE A 137 -13.29 -17.80 15.65
CA ILE A 137 -13.02 -16.51 16.33
C ILE A 137 -12.58 -16.78 17.77
N GLY A 138 -11.37 -16.39 18.15
CA GLY A 138 -10.89 -16.53 19.53
C GLY A 138 -9.38 -16.75 19.67
N LEU A 139 -8.97 -17.29 20.82
CA LEU A 139 -7.61 -17.75 21.07
C LEU A 139 -7.59 -19.27 21.00
N ASN A 140 -6.69 -19.87 20.19
CA ASN A 140 -6.53 -21.32 20.09
C ASN A 140 -7.82 -22.05 19.66
N THR A 141 -8.60 -21.42 18.78
CA THR A 141 -9.85 -21.96 18.24
C THR A 141 -9.57 -22.92 17.08
N LEU A 142 -10.35 -23.99 16.93
CA LEU A 142 -10.16 -24.98 15.86
C LEU A 142 -11.49 -25.38 15.19
N VAL A 143 -11.58 -25.18 13.87
CA VAL A 143 -12.61 -25.81 13.03
C VAL A 143 -11.93 -26.93 12.24
N LEU A 144 -12.40 -28.17 12.40
CA LEU A 144 -11.84 -29.34 11.70
C LEU A 144 -12.18 -29.33 10.21
N ALA A 145 -11.42 -30.08 9.39
CA ALA A 145 -11.57 -30.09 7.94
C ALA A 145 -12.93 -30.65 7.47
N ASP A 146 -13.50 -31.57 8.25
CA ASP A 146 -14.81 -32.17 8.04
C ASP A 146 -15.98 -31.34 8.62
N ALA A 147 -15.67 -30.30 9.40
CA ALA A 147 -16.65 -29.35 9.94
C ALA A 147 -16.99 -28.26 8.91
N ILE A 148 -17.52 -28.66 7.75
CA ILE A 148 -18.02 -27.74 6.70
C ILE A 148 -19.11 -26.84 7.30
N ASN A 149 -19.05 -25.54 7.04
CA ASN A 149 -19.91 -24.51 7.67
C ASN A 149 -19.79 -24.46 9.22
N GLY A 150 -18.78 -25.09 9.80
CA GLY A 150 -18.59 -25.13 11.24
C GLY A 150 -18.19 -23.78 11.82
N ILE A 151 -18.81 -23.40 12.93
CA ILE A 151 -18.54 -22.16 13.66
C ILE A 151 -17.92 -22.53 15.01
N ALA A 152 -16.83 -21.89 15.39
CA ALA A 152 -16.23 -22.02 16.71
C ALA A 152 -15.86 -20.64 17.23
N ILE A 153 -16.49 -20.19 18.32
CA ILE A 153 -16.29 -18.84 18.87
C ILE A 153 -15.95 -18.91 20.36
N GLY A 154 -14.85 -18.27 20.75
CA GLY A 154 -14.33 -18.24 22.12
C GLY A 154 -12.98 -18.95 22.25
N SER A 155 -12.31 -18.76 23.37
CA SER A 155 -10.99 -19.36 23.61
C SER A 155 -11.08 -20.89 23.72
N ASN A 156 -10.28 -21.61 22.93
CA ASN A 156 -10.29 -23.08 22.82
C ASN A 156 -11.59 -23.69 22.27
N ALA A 157 -12.45 -22.88 21.64
CA ALA A 157 -13.66 -23.39 21.00
C ALA A 157 -13.32 -24.35 19.85
N ARG A 158 -14.18 -25.35 19.63
CA ARG A 158 -13.98 -26.36 18.58
C ARG A 158 -15.27 -26.71 17.86
N ALA A 159 -15.23 -26.66 16.53
CA ALA A 159 -16.24 -27.24 15.67
C ALA A 159 -15.69 -28.52 15.03
N ASN A 160 -16.45 -29.61 15.15
CA ASN A 160 -16.03 -30.96 14.77
C ASN A 160 -17.03 -31.70 13.88
N HIS A 161 -18.14 -31.05 13.53
CA HIS A 161 -19.13 -31.60 12.59
C HIS A 161 -19.59 -30.50 11.64
N ALA A 162 -20.09 -30.93 10.49
CA ALA A 162 -20.75 -30.01 9.57
C ALA A 162 -21.89 -29.25 10.27
N ASP A 163 -22.01 -27.97 9.96
CA ASP A 163 -23.07 -27.07 10.46
C ASP A 163 -23.12 -26.91 12.01
N SER A 164 -22.07 -27.32 12.72
CA SER A 164 -21.96 -27.15 14.18
C SER A 164 -21.55 -25.73 14.59
N ILE A 165 -21.92 -25.32 15.80
CA ILE A 165 -21.57 -24.02 16.43
C ILE A 165 -20.98 -24.27 17.82
#